data_AF-A0A0R3THL9-F1
#
_entry.id   AF-A0A0R3THL9-F1
#
_cell.length_a   1.000
_cell.length_b   1.000
_cell.length_c   1.000
_cell.angle_alpha   90.00
_cell.angle_beta   90.00
_cell.angle_gamma   90.00
#
_symmetry.space_group_name_H-M   'P 1'
#
loop_
_entity.id
_entity.type
_entity.pdbx_description
1 polymer ?
#
loop_
_entity_poly.entity_id
_entity_poly.type
_entity_poly.pdbx_seq_one_letter_code
_entity_poly.pdbx_strand_id
1 'polypeptide(L)' 'MFLILAEAERPWTRAEQSALEAALRSNPANPCEHPAVRWQKIANVVGTRTSKECLQRYKYLAEQIKLKKAAQAAAGVSTK' A
#
# COMPACT_ATOMS: atom_id res chain seq x y z
N MET A 1 -29.75 7.42 -10.06
CA MET A 1 -28.83 7.64 -11.20
C MET A 1 -27.46 7.90 -10.61
N PHE A 2 -26.49 7.05 -10.97
CA PHE A 2 -25.24 6.82 -10.26
C PHE A 2 -24.37 8.08 -10.13
N LEU A 3 -24.03 8.39 -8.88
CA LEU A 3 -23.06 9.39 -8.48
C LEU A 3 -21.66 8.93 -8.91
N ILE A 4 -21.06 9.60 -9.89
CA ILE A 4 -19.62 9.54 -10.16
C ILE A 4 -19.02 10.77 -9.49
N LEU A 5 -18.64 10.61 -8.22
CA LEU A 5 -17.73 11.51 -7.54
C LEU A 5 -16.31 11.05 -7.89
N ALA A 6 -15.59 11.92 -8.60
CA ALA A 6 -14.14 12.03 -8.70
C ALA A 6 -13.32 10.72 -8.54
N GLU A 7 -12.74 10.25 -9.63
CA GLU A 7 -11.74 9.16 -9.70
C GLU A 7 -10.56 9.27 -8.70
N ALA A 8 -10.34 10.44 -8.08
CA ALA A 8 -9.30 10.66 -7.07
C ALA A 8 -9.68 10.23 -5.64
N GLU A 9 -10.96 10.06 -5.30
CA GLU A 9 -11.41 9.77 -3.93
C GLU A 9 -12.09 8.40 -3.78
N ARG A 10 -11.97 7.51 -4.78
CA ARG A 10 -12.58 6.19 -4.65
C ARG A 10 -11.95 5.44 -3.47
N PRO A 11 -12.73 5.07 -2.43
CA PRO A 11 -12.20 4.36 -1.28
C PRO A 11 -11.59 3.03 -1.71
N TRP A 12 -10.47 2.65 -1.09
CA TRP A 12 -9.86 1.34 -1.30
C TRP A 12 -10.81 0.25 -0.81
N THR A 13 -11.26 -0.60 -1.72
CA THR A 13 -12.06 -1.77 -1.36
C THR A 13 -11.18 -2.84 -0.72
N ARG A 14 -11.80 -3.77 0.02
CA ARG A 14 -11.08 -4.88 0.66
C ARG A 14 -10.31 -5.74 -0.35
N ALA A 15 -10.89 -5.97 -1.53
CA ALA A 15 -10.27 -6.75 -2.59
C ALA A 15 -9.00 -6.06 -3.12
N GLU A 16 -9.09 -4.76 -3.41
CA GLU A 16 -7.94 -3.96 -3.86
C GLU A 16 -6.84 -3.89 -2.80
N GLN A 17 -7.22 -3.69 -1.54
CA GLN A 17 -6.27 -3.62 -0.43
C GLN A 17 -5.54 -4.95 -0.26
N SER A 18 -6.27 -6.07 -0.30
CA SER A 18 -5.69 -7.42 -0.25
C SER A 18 -4.76 -7.69 -1.44
N ALA A 19 -5.11 -7.24 -2.64
CA ALA A 19 -4.26 -7.38 -3.83
C ALA A 19 -2.98 -6.56 -3.69
N LEU A 20 -3.06 -5.32 -3.19
CA LEU A 20 -1.90 -4.46 -2.94
C LEU A 20 -0.95 -5.10 -1.91
N GLU A 21 -1.48 -5.64 -0.81
CA GLU A 21 -0.67 -6.31 0.21
C GLU A 21 -0.03 -7.61 -0.28
N ALA A 22 -0.73 -8.39 -1.11
CA ALA A 22 -0.15 -9.55 -1.77
C ALA A 22 0.99 -9.12 -2.72
N ALA A 23 0.74 -8.11 -3.57
CA ALA A 23 1.72 -7.58 -4.51
C ALA A 23 2.96 -7.01 -3.82
N LEU A 24 2.79 -6.30 -2.70
CA LEU A 24 3.91 -5.76 -1.91
C LEU A 24 4.79 -6.84 -1.32
N ARG A 25 4.19 -7.98 -0.90
CA ARG A 25 4.93 -9.14 -0.39
C ARG A 25 5.71 -9.85 -1.50
N SER A 26 5.10 -10.00 -2.68
CA SER A 26 5.74 -10.66 -3.82
C SER A 26 6.78 -9.79 -4.52
N ASN A 27 6.71 -8.46 -4.38
CA ASN A 27 7.63 -7.50 -5.02
C ASN A 27 8.40 -6.70 -3.96
N PRO A 28 9.43 -7.29 -3.31
CA PRO A 28 10.30 -6.58 -2.37
C PRO A 28 11.12 -5.48 -3.07
N ALA A 29 11.65 -4.54 -2.29
CA ALA A 29 12.58 -3.54 -2.82
C ALA A 29 13.89 -4.23 -3.23
N ASN A 30 14.25 -4.16 -4.51
CA ASN A 30 15.52 -4.62 -5.01
C ASN A 30 16.40 -3.41 -5.35
N PRO A 31 17.58 -3.24 -4.72
CA PRO A 31 18.47 -2.11 -4.98
C PRO A 31 19.03 -2.07 -6.42
N CYS A 32 19.04 -3.21 -7.12
CA CYS A 32 19.52 -3.31 -8.51
C CYS A 32 18.41 -3.06 -9.56
N GLU A 33 17.14 -2.98 -9.16
CA GLU A 33 16.01 -2.75 -10.09
C GLU A 33 15.52 -1.31 -9.99
N HIS A 34 15.19 -0.70 -11.13
CA HIS A 34 14.63 0.65 -11.15
C HIS A 34 13.30 0.67 -10.38
N PRO A 35 13.10 1.61 -9.43
CA PRO A 35 11.94 1.60 -8.53
C PRO A 35 10.59 1.68 -9.26
N ALA A 36 10.56 2.29 -10.45
CA ALA A 36 9.34 2.31 -11.27
C ALA A 36 8.86 0.91 -11.69
N VAL A 37 9.78 -0.02 -11.97
CA VAL A 37 9.45 -1.39 -12.41
C VAL A 37 8.72 -2.14 -11.30
N ARG A 38 9.17 -2.01 -10.05
CA ARG A 38 8.48 -2.56 -8.88
C ARG A 38 7.03 -2.06 -8.79
N TRP A 39 6.82 -0.74 -8.87
CA TRP A 39 5.48 -0.17 -8.76
C TRP A 39 4.57 -0.52 -9.94
N GLN A 40 5.15 -0.71 -11.13
CA GLN A 40 4.44 -1.18 -12.30
C GLN A 40 3.99 -2.64 -12.13
N LYS A 41 4.85 -3.53 -11.60
CA LYS A 41 4.47 -4.91 -11.23
C LYS A 41 3.34 -4.92 -10.21
N ILE A 42 3.41 -4.05 -9.19
CA ILE A 42 2.37 -3.93 -8.17
C ILE A 42 1.04 -3.48 -8.79
N ALA A 43 1.06 -2.45 -9.64
CA ALA A 43 -0.13 -1.97 -10.32
C ALA A 43 -0.76 -3.04 -11.22
N ASN A 44 0.06 -3.84 -11.91
CA ASN A 44 -0.43 -4.97 -12.72
C ASN A 44 -1.14 -6.03 -11.88
N VAL A 45 -0.66 -6.33 -10.67
CA VAL A 45 -1.34 -7.28 -9.76
C VAL A 45 -2.64 -6.71 -9.22
N VAL A 46 -2.68 -5.40 -8.91
CA VAL A 46 -3.89 -4.74 -8.43
C VAL A 46 -4.93 -4.60 -9.55
N GLY A 47 -4.50 -4.32 -10.78
CA GLY A 47 -5.33 -4.25 -12.00
C GLY A 47 -6.32 -3.08 -12.07
N THR A 48 -6.78 -2.58 -10.92
CA THR A 48 -7.80 -1.51 -10.82
C THR A 48 -7.23 -0.15 -10.46
N ARG A 49 -5.95 -0.07 -10.09
CA ARG A 49 -5.27 1.13 -9.61
C ARG A 49 -3.93 1.31 -10.30
N THR A 50 -3.53 2.56 -10.46
CA THR A 50 -2.24 2.91 -11.07
C THR A 50 -1.07 2.69 -10.11
N SER A 51 0.15 2.62 -10.66
CA SER A 51 1.39 2.52 -9.89
C SER A 51 1.57 3.69 -8.93
N LYS A 52 1.12 4.89 -9.32
CA LYS A 52 1.13 6.11 -8.49
C LYS A 52 0.19 5.99 -7.30
N GLU A 53 -1.04 5.52 -7.50
CA GLU A 53 -2.01 5.30 -6.42
C GLU A 53 -1.53 4.22 -5.44
N CYS A 54 -0.95 3.13 -5.95
CA CYS A 54 -0.37 2.07 -5.13
C CYS A 54 0.78 2.60 -4.26
N LEU A 55 1.65 3.45 -4.81
CA LEU A 55 2.73 4.11 -4.08
C LEU A 55 2.20 5.05 -2.99
N GLN A 56 1.20 5.88 -3.29
CA GLN A 56 0.60 6.79 -2.31
C GLN A 56 -0.04 6.00 -1.15
N ARG A 57 -0.78 4.93 -1.46
CA ARG A 57 -1.37 4.06 -0.45
C ARG A 57 -0.32 3.37 0.43
N TYR A 58 0.75 2.88 -0.18
CA TYR A 58 1.88 2.30 0.55
C TYR A 58 2.52 3.30 1.51
N LYS A 59 2.79 4.53 1.06
CA LYS A 59 3.38 5.58 1.92
C LYS A 59 2.49 5.88 3.13
N TYR A 60 1.17 6.01 2.91
CA TYR A 60 0.21 6.18 4.00
C TYR A 60 0.28 5.02 5.00
N LEU A 61 0.26 3.77 4.54
CA LEU A 61 0.35 2.60 5.41
C LEU A 61 1.68 2.54 6.18
N ALA A 62 2.80 2.88 5.54
CA ALA A 62 4.11 2.90 6.18
C ALA A 62 4.18 3.92 7.32
N GLU A 63 3.63 5.12 7.13
CA GLU A 63 3.55 6.14 8.17
C GLU A 63 2.66 5.68 9.34
N GLN A 64 1.49 5.08 9.05
CA GLN A 64 0.62 4.52 10.09
C GLN A 64 1.32 3.41 10.88
N ILE A 65 2.08 2.53 10.23
CA ILE A 65 2.85 1.47 10.90
C ILE A 65 3.95 2.09 11.77
N LYS A 66 4.65 3.12 11.28
CA LYS A 66 5.69 3.83 12.04
C LYS A 66 5.11 4.46 13.30
N LEU A 67 3.97 5.15 13.19
CA LEU A 67 3.27 5.73 14.33
C LEU A 67 2.81 4.65 15.32
N LYS A 68 2.21 3.56 14.84
CA LYS A 68 1.80 2.42 15.68
C LYS A 68 2.98 1.76 16.37
N LYS A 69 4.11 1.58 15.69
CA LYS A 69 5.34 1.02 16.28
C LYS A 69 5.94 1.94 17.33
N ALA A 70 5.97 3.25 17.08
CA ALA A 70 6.44 4.22 18.07
C ALA A 70 5.55 4.22 19.33
N ALA A 71 4.22 4.16 19.16
CA ALA A 71 3.28 4.03 20.26
C ALA A 71 3.43 2.69 21.01
N GLN A 72 3.67 1.59 20.29
CA GLN A 72 3.90 0.27 20.90
C GLN A 72 5.24 0.19 21.65
N ALA A 73 6.29 0.85 21.14
CA ALA A 73 7.58 0.93 21.81
C ALA A 73 7.52 1.76 23.11
N ALA A 74 6.67 2.80 23.15
CA ALA A 74 6.40 3.56 24.37
C ALA A 74 5.50 2.80 25.39
N ALA A 75 4.76 1.79 24.94
CA ALA A 75 3.80 1.03 25.75
C ALA A 75 4.34 -0.30 26.34
N GLY A 76 5.61 -0.66 26.10
CA GLY A 76 6.29 -1.74 26.84
C GLY A 76 5.64 -3.13 26.77
N VAL A 77 4.96 -3.50 25.68
CA VAL A 77 4.38 -4.86 25.56
C VAL A 77 5.45 -5.84 25.05
N SER A 78 6.21 -6.39 25.99
CA SER A 78 6.93 -7.66 25.81
C SER A 78 5.88 -8.75 25.58
N THR A 79 5.65 -9.13 24.32
CA THR A 79 4.86 -10.33 24.03
C THR A 79 5.85 -11.48 23.95
N LYS A 80 5.87 -12.28 25.02
CA LYS A 80 6.52 -13.60 25.09
C LYS A 80 6.06 -14.52 23.98
#